data_AF-A0A7S3L8I2-F1
#
_entry.id   AF-A0A7S3L8I2-F1
#
_cell.length_a   1.000
_cell.length_b   1.000
_cell.length_c   1.000
_cell.angle_alpha   90.00
_cell.angle_beta   90.00
_cell.angle_gamma   90.00
#
_symmetry.space_group_name_H-M   'P 1'
#
loop_
_entity.id
_entity.type
_entity.pdbx_description
1 polymer ?
#
loop_
_entity_poly.entity_id
_entity_poly.type
_entity_poly.pdbx_seq_one_letter_code
_entity_poly.pdbx_strand_id
1 'polypeptide(L)'
;ERCPDTVDPNNPRSWATALSHFGCPKGVNALFRPSLLRLRQNSNVNRSFATVLGTDQLVVSHDRWLLHRPPPSTSQALTKRNLHLDMNPWEFHGDEAARTSILNRLSKLSYGTNDRAFIAENNDVHQSFMPCVQAIVNLRDIDSVECGGTILVPGSHRTLASWMKQKFPSPSSVGPMQFKLSHADPLWSLVQHLTLRAGSMIVWD
;
A
#
# COMPACT_ATOMS: atom_id res chain seq x y z
N GLU A 1 -4.99 24.70 -1.84
CA GLU A 1 -5.34 23.31 -2.21
C GLU A 1 -5.79 22.57 -0.95
N ARG A 2 -7.02 22.04 -0.96
CA ARG A 2 -7.73 21.62 0.26
C ARG A 2 -7.07 20.39 0.88
N CYS A 3 -6.42 20.55 2.03
CA CYS A 3 -6.57 19.54 3.08
C CYS A 3 -8.06 19.31 3.27
N PRO A 4 -8.54 18.09 3.56
CA PRO A 4 -9.77 18.04 4.28
C PRO A 4 -9.48 18.57 5.70
N ASP A 5 -9.32 19.89 5.80
CA ASP A 5 -9.69 20.66 7.00
C ASP A 5 -11.19 20.45 7.30
N THR A 6 -11.87 19.69 6.44
CA THR A 6 -13.25 19.26 6.48
C THR A 6 -13.46 17.90 7.16
N VAL A 7 -12.43 17.12 7.55
CA VAL A 7 -12.69 15.89 8.34
C VAL A 7 -12.83 16.28 9.81
N ASP A 8 -14.06 16.57 10.20
CA ASP A 8 -14.43 16.66 11.61
C ASP A 8 -14.51 15.23 12.19
N PRO A 9 -13.66 14.89 13.20
CA PRO A 9 -13.61 13.56 13.79
C PRO A 9 -14.95 13.12 14.38
N ASN A 10 -15.79 14.07 14.81
CA ASN A 10 -17.08 13.82 15.45
C ASN A 10 -18.25 13.76 14.46
N ASN A 11 -18.03 14.09 13.18
CA ASN A 11 -19.07 14.10 12.16
C ASN A 11 -18.88 12.98 11.14
N PRO A 12 -19.60 11.84 11.24
CA PRO A 12 -19.51 10.71 10.31
C PRO A 12 -19.58 11.07 8.82
N ARG A 13 -20.38 12.08 8.47
CA ARG A 13 -20.57 12.51 7.07
C ARG A 13 -19.32 13.18 6.51
N SER A 14 -18.56 13.85 7.36
CA SER A 14 -17.31 14.53 6.98
C SER A 14 -16.28 13.53 6.44
N TRP A 15 -16.16 12.37 7.10
CA TRP A 15 -15.32 11.25 6.71
C TRP A 15 -15.74 10.66 5.36
N ALA A 16 -17.04 10.40 5.20
CA ALA A 16 -17.58 9.83 3.97
C ALA A 16 -17.41 10.78 2.78
N THR A 17 -17.44 12.10 2.99
CA THR A 17 -17.22 13.10 1.94
C THR A 17 -15.74 13.24 1.56
N ALA A 18 -14.84 13.16 2.54
CA ALA A 18 -13.42 13.39 2.32
C ALA A 18 -12.63 12.14 1.88
N LEU A 19 -13.07 10.95 2.32
CA LEU A 19 -12.34 9.70 2.13
C LEU A 19 -13.06 8.75 1.18
N SER A 20 -12.26 7.98 0.46
CA SER A 20 -12.65 6.90 -0.43
C SER A 20 -12.37 5.56 0.27
N HIS A 21 -12.42 4.46 -0.48
CA HIS A 21 -12.09 3.14 0.04
C HIS A 21 -10.71 3.13 0.69
N PHE A 22 -10.57 2.30 1.74
CA PHE A 22 -9.33 2.12 2.50
C PHE A 22 -8.81 3.40 3.21
N GLY A 23 -9.65 4.42 3.36
CA GLY A 23 -9.26 5.64 4.08
C GLY A 23 -8.37 6.59 3.28
N CYS A 24 -8.26 6.38 1.96
CA CYS A 24 -7.55 7.27 1.05
C CYS A 24 -8.37 8.55 0.77
N PRO A 25 -7.73 9.73 0.57
CA PRO A 25 -8.41 10.93 0.10
C PRO A 25 -9.18 10.72 -1.20
N LYS A 26 -10.42 11.21 -1.26
CA LYS A 26 -11.22 11.14 -2.49
C LYS A 26 -10.61 11.99 -3.61
N GLY A 27 -10.53 11.39 -4.80
CA GLY A 27 -10.13 12.10 -6.02
C GLY A 27 -8.67 12.48 -6.11
N VAL A 28 -7.80 11.89 -5.29
CA VAL A 28 -6.35 12.16 -5.32
C VAL A 28 -5.56 10.86 -5.32
N ASN A 29 -4.75 10.66 -6.36
CA ASN A 29 -3.93 9.46 -6.51
C ASN A 29 -2.46 9.65 -6.11
N ALA A 30 -1.97 10.90 -6.07
CA ALA A 30 -0.65 11.26 -5.53
C ALA A 30 -0.69 12.64 -4.86
N LEU A 31 0.06 12.81 -3.76
CA LEU A 31 0.05 14.03 -2.95
C LEU A 31 1.44 14.67 -2.81
N PHE A 32 1.51 15.94 -3.20
CA PHE A 32 2.74 16.77 -3.27
C PHE A 32 2.79 17.86 -2.21
N ARG A 33 2.28 17.58 -1.00
CA ARG A 33 2.27 18.59 0.07
C ARG A 33 3.66 18.76 0.66
N PRO A 34 4.08 20.00 1.01
CA PRO A 34 5.39 20.23 1.62
C PRO A 34 5.67 19.35 2.84
N SER A 35 4.67 19.09 3.69
CA SER A 35 4.82 18.20 4.85
C SER A 35 5.06 16.73 4.47
N LEU A 36 4.35 16.22 3.46
CA LEU A 36 4.52 14.84 2.97
C LEU A 36 5.84 14.68 2.21
N LEU A 37 6.24 15.68 1.43
CA LEU A 37 7.53 15.70 0.74
C LEU A 37 8.69 15.72 1.75
N ARG A 38 8.61 16.57 2.78
CA ARG A 38 9.60 16.57 3.87
C ARG A 38 9.64 15.25 4.64
N LEU A 39 8.50 14.59 4.84
CA LEU A 39 8.47 13.28 5.49
C LEU A 39 9.21 12.22 4.63
N ARG A 40 8.99 12.22 3.31
CA ARG A 40 9.70 11.32 2.38
C ARG A 40 11.21 11.58 2.32
N GLN A 41 11.60 12.84 2.49
CA GLN A 41 13.00 13.27 2.52
C GLN A 41 13.64 13.18 3.92
N ASN A 42 12.90 12.71 4.93
CA ASN A 42 13.41 12.66 6.29
C ASN A 42 14.56 11.65 6.42
N SER A 43 15.66 12.04 7.05
CA SER A 43 16.86 11.19 7.18
C SER A 43 16.62 9.89 7.95
N ASN A 44 15.68 9.88 8.90
CA ASN A 44 15.35 8.66 9.65
C ASN A 44 14.55 7.69 8.76
N VAL A 45 13.64 8.20 7.94
CA VAL A 45 12.88 7.38 6.96
C VAL A 45 13.83 6.80 5.91
N ASN A 46 14.74 7.62 5.36
CA ASN A 46 15.77 7.16 4.44
C ASN A 46 16.64 6.07 5.08
N ARG A 47 17.11 6.27 6.32
CA ARG A 47 17.93 5.28 7.03
C ARG A 47 17.19 3.96 7.25
N SER A 48 15.89 3.99 7.57
CA SER A 48 15.08 2.78 7.72
C SER A 48 15.04 1.97 6.43
N PHE A 49 14.76 2.59 5.28
CA PHE A 49 14.80 1.92 3.99
C PHE A 49 16.21 1.45 3.63
N ALA A 50 17.23 2.28 3.84
CA ALA A 50 18.61 1.95 3.51
C ALA A 50 19.13 0.74 4.30
N THR A 51 18.68 0.59 5.55
CA THR A 51 18.98 -0.58 6.38
C THR A 51 18.39 -1.86 5.80
N VAL A 52 17.15 -1.79 5.28
CA VAL A 52 16.45 -2.95 4.70
C VAL A 52 17.02 -3.31 3.32
N LEU A 53 17.30 -2.30 2.49
CA LEU A 53 17.73 -2.47 1.10
C LEU A 53 19.24 -2.61 0.94
N GLY A 54 20.03 -2.30 1.98
CA GLY A 54 21.49 -2.38 1.96
C GLY A 54 22.17 -1.27 1.14
N THR A 55 21.47 -0.18 0.85
CA THR A 55 22.00 0.96 0.06
C THR A 55 21.33 2.27 0.46
N ASP A 56 22.06 3.39 0.41
CA ASP A 56 21.53 4.74 0.65
C ASP A 56 21.05 5.45 -0.64
N GLN A 57 21.36 4.86 -1.80
CA GLN A 57 20.95 5.34 -3.12
C GLN A 57 19.50 4.92 -3.40
N LEU A 58 18.58 5.60 -2.75
CA LEU A 58 17.15 5.28 -2.78
C LEU A 58 16.38 6.18 -3.73
N VAL A 59 15.45 5.58 -4.47
CA VAL A 59 14.40 6.29 -5.21
C VAL A 59 13.09 6.08 -4.48
N VAL A 60 12.36 7.17 -4.22
CA VAL A 60 11.08 7.14 -3.50
C VAL A 60 9.98 7.60 -4.45
N SER A 61 8.99 6.75 -4.69
CA SER A 61 7.80 7.13 -5.45
C SER A 61 6.83 7.97 -4.62
N HIS A 62 5.88 8.60 -5.30
CA HIS A 62 4.81 9.36 -4.68
C HIS A 62 3.61 8.47 -4.41
N ASP A 63 2.98 8.71 -3.25
CA ASP A 63 1.75 8.03 -2.85
C ASP A 63 0.88 9.00 -2.01
N ARG A 64 -0.15 8.45 -1.40
CA ARG A 64 -1.17 9.13 -0.61
C ARG A 64 -0.87 9.00 0.88
N TRP A 65 -1.82 9.48 1.68
CA TRP A 65 -1.93 9.15 3.10
C TRP A 65 -3.22 8.38 3.33
N LEU A 66 -3.29 7.68 4.46
CA LEU A 66 -4.46 6.93 4.89
C LEU A 66 -4.96 7.51 6.20
N LEU A 67 -6.28 7.62 6.35
CA LEU A 67 -6.90 7.97 7.63
C LEU A 67 -7.95 6.92 7.99
N HIS A 68 -7.73 6.28 9.13
CA HIS A 68 -8.67 5.33 9.71
C HIS A 68 -9.54 6.05 10.72
N ARG A 69 -10.82 5.69 10.76
CA ARG A 69 -11.78 6.33 11.65
C ARG A 69 -11.67 5.76 13.07
N PRO A 70 -11.64 6.59 14.11
CA PRO A 70 -11.65 6.10 15.49
C PRO A 70 -12.99 5.43 15.85
N PRO A 71 -12.96 4.36 16.66
CA PRO A 71 -14.13 3.81 17.36
C PRO A 71 -14.73 4.78 18.39
N PRO A 72 -16.01 4.59 18.79
CA PRO A 72 -17.03 3.77 18.16
C PRO A 72 -17.71 4.57 17.03
N SER A 73 -17.55 4.11 15.79
CA SER A 73 -18.20 4.69 14.63
C SER A 73 -19.52 3.96 14.36
N THR A 74 -20.66 4.56 14.69
CA THR A 74 -22.01 3.98 14.46
C THR A 74 -22.42 3.88 12.98
N SER A 75 -21.63 4.41 12.06
CA SER A 75 -21.85 4.32 10.61
C SER A 75 -21.01 3.21 9.98
N GLN A 76 -21.50 2.66 8.85
CA GLN A 76 -20.81 1.66 8.04
C GLN A 76 -19.30 1.95 7.87
N ALA A 77 -18.46 0.95 8.12
CA ALA A 77 -17.01 1.11 8.05
C ALA A 77 -16.57 1.49 6.63
N LEU A 78 -15.95 2.68 6.48
CA LEU A 78 -15.35 3.14 5.22
C LEU A 78 -14.09 2.34 4.86
N THR A 79 -13.40 1.82 5.88
CA THR A 79 -12.24 0.95 5.79
C THR A 79 -12.66 -0.49 6.02
N LYS A 80 -12.65 -1.32 4.97
CA LYS A 80 -12.87 -2.76 5.09
C LYS A 80 -11.54 -3.47 5.29
N ARG A 81 -11.56 -4.53 6.10
CA ARG A 81 -10.43 -5.46 6.21
C ARG A 81 -10.20 -6.10 4.85
N ASN A 82 -8.96 -6.13 4.38
CA ASN A 82 -8.58 -6.70 3.09
C ASN A 82 -7.19 -7.32 3.23
N LEU A 83 -7.02 -8.53 2.70
CA LEU A 83 -5.73 -9.18 2.58
C LEU A 83 -5.42 -9.27 1.09
N HIS A 84 -4.34 -8.64 0.65
CA HIS A 84 -3.98 -8.55 -0.75
C HIS A 84 -2.46 -8.47 -0.90
N LEU A 85 -2.00 -8.75 -2.12
CA LEU A 85 -0.67 -8.40 -2.60
C LEU A 85 -0.82 -7.11 -3.42
N ASP A 86 0.02 -6.13 -3.13
CA ASP A 86 0.02 -4.88 -3.86
C ASP A 86 0.54 -5.03 -5.29
N MET A 87 1.31 -6.07 -5.58
CA MET A 87 1.77 -6.44 -6.93
C MET A 87 1.00 -7.67 -7.44
N ASN A 88 0.80 -7.76 -8.77
CA ASN A 88 0.22 -8.93 -9.39
C ASN A 88 1.29 -10.05 -9.37
N PRO A 89 1.06 -11.16 -8.66
CA PRO A 89 2.10 -12.17 -8.42
C PRO A 89 2.50 -12.94 -9.68
N TRP A 90 1.62 -13.05 -10.70
CA TRP A 90 1.97 -13.71 -11.96
C TRP A 90 2.80 -12.80 -12.86
N GLU A 91 2.54 -11.50 -12.84
CA GLU A 91 3.39 -10.54 -13.56
C GLU A 91 4.73 -10.37 -12.84
N PHE A 92 4.72 -10.24 -11.50
CA PHE A 92 5.93 -10.04 -10.70
C PHE A 92 6.92 -11.21 -10.84
N HIS A 93 6.43 -12.46 -10.79
CA HIS A 93 7.25 -13.66 -10.97
C HIS A 93 7.23 -14.22 -12.40
N GLY A 94 6.71 -13.44 -13.35
CA GLY A 94 6.53 -13.88 -14.72
C GLY A 94 7.83 -14.08 -15.48
N ASP A 95 7.69 -14.47 -16.75
CA ASP A 95 8.81 -14.60 -17.68
C ASP A 95 9.15 -13.27 -18.36
N GLU A 96 10.03 -13.33 -19.37
CA GLU A 96 10.44 -12.14 -20.14
C GLU A 96 9.26 -11.45 -20.85
N ALA A 97 8.20 -12.18 -21.21
CA ALA A 97 7.03 -11.59 -21.83
C ALA A 97 6.24 -10.74 -20.81
N ALA A 98 6.08 -11.23 -19.58
CA ALA A 98 5.48 -10.46 -18.48
C ALA A 98 6.31 -9.21 -18.17
N ARG A 99 7.64 -9.36 -18.05
CA ARG A 99 8.58 -8.24 -17.85
C ARG A 99 8.46 -7.19 -18.96
N THR A 100 8.45 -7.61 -20.22
CA THR A 100 8.31 -6.72 -21.38
C THR A 100 6.96 -5.99 -21.37
N SER A 101 5.88 -6.68 -21.00
CA SER A 101 4.56 -6.09 -20.85
C SER A 101 4.56 -4.97 -19.80
N ILE A 102 5.15 -5.21 -18.63
CA ILE A 102 5.33 -4.21 -17.56
C ILE A 102 6.11 -2.99 -18.09
N LEU A 103 7.28 -3.20 -18.71
CA LEU A 103 8.11 -2.11 -19.24
C LEU A 103 7.36 -1.27 -20.29
N ASN A 104 6.55 -1.91 -21.12
CA ASN A 104 5.71 -1.23 -22.12
C ASN A 104 4.60 -0.38 -21.50
N ARG A 105 4.12 -0.71 -20.28
CA ARG A 105 3.17 0.12 -19.55
C ARG A 105 3.89 1.28 -18.87
N LEU A 106 5.03 1.00 -18.22
CA LEU A 106 5.86 2.01 -17.56
C LEU A 106 6.37 3.08 -18.54
N SER A 107 6.76 2.71 -19.77
CA SER A 107 7.23 3.67 -20.78
C SER A 107 6.17 4.64 -21.28
N LYS A 108 4.89 4.39 -20.98
CA LYS A 108 3.74 5.21 -21.37
C LYS A 108 3.22 6.08 -20.22
N LEU A 109 3.85 6.05 -19.05
CA LEU A 109 3.44 6.87 -17.92
C LEU A 109 3.61 8.36 -18.25
N SER A 110 2.60 9.15 -17.86
CA SER A 110 2.59 10.60 -18.00
C SER A 110 1.99 11.22 -16.75
N TYR A 111 2.82 11.91 -15.96
CA TYR A 111 2.42 12.41 -14.64
C TYR A 111 1.71 13.77 -14.69
N GLY A 112 1.81 14.51 -15.79
CA GLY A 112 1.22 15.84 -15.91
C GLY A 112 -0.30 15.84 -16.07
N THR A 113 -0.86 14.78 -16.64
CA THR A 113 -2.30 14.66 -16.96
C THR A 113 -2.97 13.43 -16.35
N ASN A 114 -2.19 12.52 -15.76
CA ASN A 114 -2.68 11.28 -15.18
C ASN A 114 -2.05 11.05 -13.81
N ASP A 115 -2.73 11.47 -12.75
CA ASP A 115 -2.27 11.27 -11.37
C ASP A 115 -2.25 9.79 -10.95
N ARG A 116 -2.93 8.89 -11.70
CA ARG A 116 -2.83 7.44 -11.51
C ARG A 116 -1.51 6.86 -12.02
N ALA A 117 -0.72 7.63 -12.77
CA ALA A 117 0.60 7.18 -13.22
C ALA A 117 1.50 6.79 -12.04
N PHE A 118 1.38 7.45 -10.89
CA PHE A 118 2.10 7.07 -9.67
C PHE A 118 1.65 5.74 -9.08
N ILE A 119 0.35 5.42 -9.15
CA ILE A 119 -0.14 4.11 -8.71
C ILE A 119 0.39 3.03 -9.66
N ALA A 120 0.35 3.27 -10.98
CA ALA A 120 0.92 2.34 -11.95
C ALA A 120 2.44 2.11 -11.69
N GLU A 121 3.22 3.18 -11.49
CA GLU A 121 4.64 3.10 -11.14
C GLU A 121 4.90 2.23 -9.90
N ASN A 122 4.06 2.34 -8.87
CA ASN A 122 4.23 1.60 -7.62
C ASN A 122 3.90 0.11 -7.74
N ASN A 123 2.98 -0.27 -8.63
CA ASN A 123 2.44 -1.63 -8.66
C ASN A 123 2.88 -2.44 -9.90
N ASP A 124 3.33 -1.79 -10.99
CA ASP A 124 3.87 -2.44 -12.19
C ASP A 124 5.36 -2.78 -11.99
N VAL A 125 5.63 -3.76 -11.12
CA VAL A 125 6.97 -4.19 -10.74
C VAL A 125 7.22 -5.64 -11.14
N HIS A 126 8.42 -5.93 -11.63
CA HIS A 126 8.91 -7.28 -11.91
C HIS A 126 10.02 -7.65 -10.93
N GLN A 127 10.11 -8.92 -10.49
CA GLN A 127 11.13 -9.39 -9.54
C GLN A 127 12.58 -9.15 -9.99
N SER A 128 12.81 -9.04 -11.30
CA SER A 128 14.14 -8.80 -11.87
C SER A 128 14.54 -7.32 -11.87
N PHE A 129 13.68 -6.42 -11.42
CA PHE A 129 14.02 -5.01 -11.25
C PHE A 129 14.83 -4.83 -9.96
N MET A 130 15.05 -3.58 -9.56
CA MET A 130 15.68 -3.31 -8.27
C MET A 130 14.76 -3.78 -7.13
N PRO A 131 15.31 -4.18 -5.96
CA PRO A 131 14.50 -4.51 -4.80
C PRO A 131 13.57 -3.34 -4.44
N CYS A 132 12.27 -3.64 -4.39
CA CYS A 132 11.23 -2.69 -4.02
C CYS A 132 10.66 -3.11 -2.66
N VAL A 133 10.38 -2.13 -1.81
CA VAL A 133 9.68 -2.33 -0.54
C VAL A 133 8.67 -1.22 -0.36
N GLN A 134 7.62 -1.50 0.38
CA GLN A 134 6.60 -0.54 0.75
C GLN A 134 6.72 -0.20 2.24
N ALA A 135 6.21 0.96 2.63
CA ALA A 135 6.21 1.35 4.03
C ALA A 135 5.07 2.29 4.39
N ILE A 136 4.71 2.27 5.67
CA ILE A 136 3.83 3.24 6.30
C ILE A 136 4.56 3.83 7.50
N VAL A 137 4.58 5.16 7.57
CA VAL A 137 4.94 5.89 8.80
C VAL A 137 3.65 6.18 9.55
N ASN A 138 3.57 5.68 10.77
CA ASN A 138 2.39 5.83 11.61
C ASN A 138 2.37 7.20 12.28
N LEU A 139 1.27 7.94 12.18
CA LEU A 139 1.17 9.32 12.68
C LEU A 139 0.49 9.43 14.05
N ARG A 140 -0.18 8.37 14.51
CA ARG A 140 -0.87 8.29 15.79
C ARG A 140 -0.76 6.89 16.36
N ASP A 141 -0.78 6.75 17.68
CA ASP A 141 -0.76 5.44 18.30
C ASP A 141 -1.94 4.57 17.82
N ILE A 142 -1.62 3.31 17.53
CA ILE A 142 -2.54 2.22 17.24
C ILE A 142 -2.25 1.17 18.32
N ASP A 143 -3.08 1.15 19.35
CA ASP A 143 -2.93 0.30 20.54
C ASP A 143 -3.87 -0.91 20.53
N SER A 144 -4.89 -0.90 19.67
CA SER A 144 -5.88 -1.97 19.57
C SER A 144 -6.44 -2.15 18.16
N VAL A 145 -7.14 -3.27 17.93
CA VAL A 145 -7.77 -3.60 16.64
C VAL A 145 -8.90 -2.63 16.28
N GLU A 146 -9.54 -2.04 17.29
CA GLU A 146 -10.65 -1.12 17.11
C GLU A 146 -10.15 0.18 16.42
N CYS A 147 -8.94 0.64 16.73
CA CYS A 147 -8.28 1.77 16.06
C CYS A 147 -8.06 1.56 14.55
N GLY A 148 -8.29 0.35 14.04
CA GLY A 148 -7.98 -0.03 12.66
C GLY A 148 -6.47 -0.15 12.47
N GLY A 149 -5.97 0.19 11.29
CA GLY A 149 -4.55 0.12 10.96
C GLY A 149 -4.18 -1.06 10.07
N THR A 150 -2.90 -1.41 10.10
CA THR A 150 -2.29 -2.38 9.19
C THR A 150 -2.39 -3.79 9.74
N ILE A 151 -2.72 -4.72 8.85
CA ILE A 151 -2.64 -6.15 9.09
C ILE A 151 -1.62 -6.77 8.13
N LEU A 152 -0.87 -7.78 8.57
CA LEU A 152 0.09 -8.52 7.74
C LEU A 152 0.01 -10.01 8.02
N VAL A 153 0.58 -10.82 7.14
CA VAL A 153 0.91 -12.23 7.41
C VAL A 153 2.42 -12.34 7.53
N PRO A 154 3.00 -12.29 8.75
CA PRO A 154 4.44 -12.24 8.91
C PRO A 154 5.14 -13.46 8.29
N GLY A 155 6.22 -13.22 7.56
CA GLY A 155 7.02 -14.26 6.92
C GLY A 155 6.41 -14.85 5.64
N SER A 156 5.25 -14.37 5.18
CA SER A 156 4.61 -14.84 3.94
C SER A 156 5.53 -14.76 2.73
N HIS A 157 6.38 -13.73 2.62
CA HIS A 157 7.33 -13.56 1.53
C HIS A 157 8.28 -14.73 1.31
N ARG A 158 8.58 -15.51 2.35
CA ARG A 158 9.47 -16.68 2.26
C ARG A 158 8.81 -17.85 1.55
N THR A 159 7.48 -17.92 1.57
CA THR A 159 6.69 -19.04 1.05
C THR A 159 5.74 -18.63 -0.06
N LEU A 160 5.58 -17.32 -0.32
CA LEU A 160 4.58 -16.75 -1.21
C LEU A 160 4.65 -17.36 -2.61
N ALA A 161 5.84 -17.43 -3.21
CA ALA A 161 6.01 -17.98 -4.55
C ALA A 161 5.59 -19.46 -4.64
N SER A 162 6.00 -20.27 -3.65
CA SER A 162 5.64 -21.69 -3.57
C SER A 162 4.14 -21.89 -3.33
N TRP A 163 3.57 -21.10 -2.42
CA TRP A 163 2.14 -21.09 -2.11
C TRP A 163 1.30 -20.69 -3.33
N MET A 164 1.70 -19.64 -4.05
CA MET A 164 1.05 -19.19 -5.28
C MET A 164 1.04 -20.27 -6.35
N LYS A 165 2.19 -20.92 -6.60
CA LYS A 165 2.30 -22.01 -7.58
C LYS A 165 1.41 -23.21 -7.23
N GLN A 166 1.33 -23.56 -5.95
CA GLN A 166 0.51 -24.68 -5.48
C GLN A 166 -0.99 -24.38 -5.58
N LYS A 167 -1.39 -23.18 -5.16
CA LYS A 167 -2.81 -22.80 -5.06
C LYS A 167 -3.41 -22.35 -6.38
N PHE A 168 -2.60 -21.69 -7.21
CA PHE A 168 -3.02 -21.13 -8.50
C PHE A 168 -2.04 -21.57 -9.60
N PRO A 169 -2.13 -22.83 -10.06
CA PRO A 169 -1.18 -23.42 -11.01
C PRO A 169 -1.23 -22.77 -12.40
N SER A 170 -2.24 -21.94 -12.67
CA SER A 170 -2.33 -21.15 -13.89
C SER A 170 -2.68 -19.70 -13.53
N PRO A 171 -2.26 -18.71 -14.35
CA PRO A 171 -2.71 -17.34 -14.19
C PRO A 171 -4.23 -17.31 -14.15
N SER A 172 -4.77 -16.90 -13.00
CA SER A 172 -6.18 -16.50 -12.99
C SER A 172 -6.28 -15.16 -13.74
N SER A 173 -7.45 -14.86 -14.30
CA SER A 173 -7.74 -13.59 -14.97
C SER A 173 -7.78 -12.44 -13.95
N VAL A 174 -6.62 -12.13 -13.38
CA VAL A 174 -6.43 -11.02 -12.46
C VAL A 174 -6.02 -9.83 -13.30
N GLY A 175 -6.72 -8.71 -13.08
CA GLY A 175 -6.33 -7.44 -13.68
C GLY A 175 -4.89 -7.07 -13.30
N PRO A 176 -4.32 -6.04 -13.95
CA PRO A 176 -2.98 -5.60 -13.62
C PRO A 176 -2.91 -5.11 -12.17
N MET A 177 -1.68 -5.02 -11.65
CA MET A 177 -1.32 -4.34 -10.40
C MET A 177 -1.58 -5.09 -9.10
N GLN A 178 -2.79 -5.49 -8.69
CA GLN A 178 -3.02 -6.07 -7.34
C GLN A 178 -3.70 -7.44 -7.34
N PHE A 179 -3.43 -8.26 -6.32
CA PHE A 179 -4.12 -9.54 -6.11
C PHE A 179 -4.80 -9.62 -4.75
N LYS A 180 -6.13 -9.76 -4.72
CA LYS A 180 -6.93 -9.81 -3.48
C LYS A 180 -7.24 -11.26 -3.11
N LEU A 181 -7.05 -11.59 -1.84
CA LEU A 181 -7.40 -12.90 -1.32
C LEU A 181 -8.85 -12.92 -0.85
N SER A 182 -9.53 -14.04 -1.12
CA SER A 182 -10.86 -14.31 -0.57
C SER A 182 -10.81 -14.37 0.96
N HIS A 183 -11.87 -13.94 1.65
CA HIS A 183 -12.00 -14.09 3.10
C HIS A 183 -12.04 -15.55 3.56
N ALA A 184 -12.33 -16.49 2.65
CA ALA A 184 -12.27 -17.92 2.92
C ALA A 184 -10.84 -18.50 2.83
N ASP A 185 -9.84 -17.69 2.46
CA ASP A 185 -8.46 -18.14 2.34
C ASP A 185 -7.87 -18.51 3.71
N PRO A 186 -7.25 -19.69 3.88
CA PRO A 186 -6.61 -20.07 5.15
C PRO A 186 -5.56 -19.07 5.64
N LEU A 187 -4.93 -18.28 4.77
CA LEU A 187 -3.98 -17.24 5.18
C LEU A 187 -4.60 -16.21 6.14
N TRP A 188 -5.92 -16.00 6.12
CA TRP A 188 -6.60 -15.12 7.08
C TRP A 188 -6.42 -15.52 8.54
N SER A 189 -6.20 -16.81 8.82
CA SER A 189 -5.93 -17.32 10.18
C SER A 189 -4.54 -16.95 10.71
N LEU A 190 -3.63 -16.59 9.81
CA LEU A 190 -2.25 -16.20 10.13
C LEU A 190 -2.06 -14.69 10.18
N VAL A 191 -3.11 -13.92 9.90
CA VAL A 191 -3.07 -12.47 9.89
C VAL A 191 -2.84 -11.93 11.29
N GLN A 192 -1.87 -11.04 11.42
CA GLN A 192 -1.59 -10.28 12.63
C GLN A 192 -1.97 -8.82 12.43
N HIS A 193 -2.66 -8.24 13.40
CA HIS A 193 -2.85 -6.80 13.52
C HIS A 193 -1.66 -6.19 14.23
N LEU A 194 -1.20 -5.05 13.72
CA LEU A 194 0.00 -4.39 14.24
C LEU A 194 -0.40 -3.25 15.17
N THR A 195 0.09 -3.31 16.41
CA THR A 195 0.10 -2.16 17.30
C THR A 195 1.36 -1.33 17.01
N LEU A 196 1.18 -0.02 16.88
CA LEU A 196 2.22 0.90 16.42
C LEU A 196 2.17 2.19 17.22
N ARG A 197 3.33 2.72 17.59
CA ARG A 197 3.42 4.07 18.16
C ARG A 197 3.47 5.13 17.06
N ALA A 198 3.08 6.36 17.38
CA ALA A 198 3.32 7.50 16.54
C ALA A 198 4.82 7.65 16.25
N GLY A 199 5.16 7.91 14.99
CA GLY A 199 6.54 7.97 14.49
C GLY A 199 7.17 6.61 14.18
N SER A 200 6.53 5.48 14.53
CA SER A 200 7.00 4.16 14.08
C SER A 200 6.77 3.99 12.57
N MET A 201 7.62 3.18 11.95
CA MET A 201 7.53 2.85 10.54
C MET A 201 7.52 1.34 10.38
N ILE A 202 6.59 0.84 9.57
CA ILE A 202 6.61 -0.56 9.12
C ILE A 202 7.10 -0.57 7.68
N VAL A 203 7.98 -1.51 7.37
CA VAL A 203 8.46 -1.80 6.02
C VAL A 203 8.11 -3.25 5.69
N TRP A 204 7.62 -3.50 4.48
CA TRP A 204 7.34 -4.84 3.96
C TRP A 204 7.71 -4.93 2.48
N ASP A 205 7.90 -6.16 2.00
CA ASP A 205 8.20 -6.48 0.60
C ASP A 205 6.97 -6.48 -0.32
#